data_AF-A0A517NJX7-F1
#
_entry.id   AF-A0A517NJX7-F1
#
_cell.length_a   1.000
_cell.length_b   1.000
_cell.length_c   1.000
_cell.angle_alpha   90.00
_cell.angle_beta   90.00
_cell.angle_gamma   90.00
#
_symmetry.space_group_name_H-M   'P 1'
#
loop_
_entity.id
_entity.type
_entity.pdbx_description
1 polymer ?
#
loop_
_entity_poly.entity_id
_entity_poly.type
_entity_poly.pdbx_seq_one_letter_code
_entity_poly.pdbx_strand_id
1 'polypeptide(L)'
;MPFPSDVQRRVAHIDVLSENVFAESILYWNHGFEVEQRWMKVNAASRPMRIGSGDALDLDCDCDVVISAPEGGVVHVNGNLGCDIVAGGRLELVVRGNVLENSTIRVNGFLHIYVRGSLYGQIEATDSSKIWIDGDVSGHIKTGDPSTNLNIAGNYFGGITSKDVDAGMLFLCIEGFASDESMCSLATIGYSVFTASVGSSNVEPGFYPNGSIACQTQFGYSSSRWCVHRQNNRGTDQRGRR
;
A
#
# COMPACT_ATOMS: atom_id res chain seq x y z
N MET A 1 -4.32 22.23 -9.61
CA MET A 1 -5.70 21.88 -9.98
C MET A 1 -6.35 21.15 -8.80
N PRO A 2 -7.69 21.00 -8.73
CA PRO A 2 -8.28 20.03 -7.80
C PRO A 2 -7.82 18.61 -8.18
N PHE A 3 -7.75 17.72 -7.19
CA PHE A 3 -7.44 16.31 -7.44
C PHE A 3 -8.40 15.73 -8.50
N PRO A 4 -7.98 14.90 -9.46
CA PRO A 4 -8.87 14.43 -10.52
C PRO A 4 -10.08 13.65 -9.99
N SER A 5 -11.26 13.89 -10.55
CA SER A 5 -12.52 13.32 -10.06
C SER A 5 -12.59 11.79 -10.10
N ASP A 6 -11.86 11.14 -11.01
CA ASP A 6 -11.75 9.68 -11.08
C ASP A 6 -11.00 9.12 -9.86
N VAL A 7 -9.92 9.79 -9.45
CA VAL A 7 -9.17 9.42 -8.24
C VAL A 7 -10.00 9.65 -6.99
N GLN A 8 -10.70 10.79 -6.90
CA GLN A 8 -11.58 11.06 -5.77
C GLN A 8 -12.66 9.98 -5.62
N ARG A 9 -13.30 9.57 -6.73
CA ARG A 9 -14.29 8.48 -6.73
C ARG A 9 -13.69 7.14 -6.32
N ARG A 10 -12.49 6.82 -6.80
CA ARG A 10 -11.80 5.56 -6.43
C ARG A 10 -11.49 5.53 -4.94
N VAL A 11 -10.97 6.62 -4.37
CA VAL A 11 -10.70 6.75 -2.94
C VAL A 11 -12.00 6.71 -2.13
N ALA A 12 -13.06 7.41 -2.55
CA ALA A 12 -14.36 7.35 -1.90
C ALA A 12 -14.99 5.95 -1.92
N HIS A 13 -14.79 5.20 -3.01
CA HIS A 13 -15.23 3.81 -3.07
C HIS A 13 -14.46 2.92 -2.09
N ILE A 14 -13.14 3.08 -2.01
CA ILE A 14 -12.29 2.37 -1.04
C ILE A 14 -12.70 2.69 0.39
N ASP A 15 -12.98 3.96 0.68
CA ASP A 15 -13.40 4.44 1.99
C ASP A 15 -14.66 3.72 2.50
N VAL A 16 -15.66 3.57 1.62
CA VAL A 16 -16.89 2.82 1.90
C VAL A 16 -16.59 1.34 2.14
N LEU A 17 -15.70 0.72 1.35
CA LEU A 17 -15.35 -0.69 1.49
C LEU A 17 -14.52 -0.98 2.74
N SER A 18 -13.86 0.02 3.31
CA SER A 18 -12.73 -0.19 4.23
C SER A 18 -12.88 0.56 5.55
N GLU A 19 -14.12 0.93 5.92
CA GLU A 19 -14.47 1.51 7.22
C GLU A 19 -13.97 2.94 7.43
N ASN A 20 -14.17 3.83 6.45
CA ASN A 20 -13.89 5.28 6.55
C ASN A 20 -12.38 5.61 6.73
N VAL A 21 -11.52 4.93 5.97
CA VAL A 21 -10.06 5.06 6.03
C VAL A 21 -9.49 6.36 5.44
N PHE A 22 -10.21 6.99 4.53
CA PHE A 22 -9.85 8.23 3.84
C PHE A 22 -10.83 9.38 4.14
N ALA A 23 -11.45 9.34 5.32
CA ALA A 23 -12.47 10.30 5.72
C ALA A 23 -11.98 11.76 5.59
N GLU A 24 -10.75 12.05 6.01
CA GLU A 24 -10.19 13.41 5.96
C GLU A 24 -9.95 13.87 4.52
N SER A 25 -9.44 12.98 3.68
CA SER A 25 -9.28 13.23 2.24
C SER A 25 -10.62 13.54 1.55
N ILE A 26 -11.67 12.80 1.89
CA ILE A 26 -13.02 12.99 1.33
C ILE A 26 -13.66 14.27 1.84
N LEU A 27 -13.52 14.58 3.13
CA LEU A 27 -14.02 15.82 3.72
C LEU A 27 -13.42 17.03 3.00
N TYR A 28 -12.12 17.01 2.71
CA TYR A 28 -11.47 18.06 1.95
C TYR A 28 -12.03 18.24 0.53
N TRP A 29 -12.25 17.15 -0.21
CA TRP A 29 -12.79 17.27 -1.57
C TRP A 29 -14.23 17.77 -1.60
N ASN A 30 -15.03 17.46 -0.57
CA ASN A 30 -16.42 17.88 -0.47
C ASN A 30 -16.60 19.30 0.07
N HIS A 31 -15.80 19.71 1.05
CA HIS A 31 -15.98 20.96 1.80
C HIS A 31 -14.85 21.97 1.60
N GLY A 32 -13.80 21.63 0.84
CA GLY A 32 -12.66 22.50 0.62
C GLY A 32 -11.91 22.84 1.91
N PHE A 33 -11.53 24.11 2.05
CA PHE A 33 -10.72 24.62 3.17
C PHE A 33 -11.55 25.01 4.41
N GLU A 34 -12.84 24.66 4.45
CA GLU A 34 -13.74 24.99 5.59
C GLU A 34 -13.66 23.97 6.74
N VAL A 35 -12.76 22.99 6.64
CA VAL A 35 -12.56 21.92 7.63
C VAL A 35 -11.62 22.39 8.75
N GLU A 36 -11.66 21.75 9.92
CA GLU A 36 -10.76 22.02 11.07
C GLU A 36 -9.27 21.95 10.72
N GLN A 37 -8.92 21.29 9.61
CA GLN A 37 -7.55 21.11 9.17
C GLN A 37 -6.98 22.33 8.42
N ARG A 38 -5.71 22.64 8.68
CA ARG A 38 -4.98 23.67 7.90
C ARG A 38 -4.38 23.04 6.65
N TRP A 39 -5.05 23.24 5.52
CA TRP A 39 -4.61 22.78 4.22
C TRP A 39 -3.57 23.72 3.60
N MET A 40 -2.41 23.17 3.24
CA MET A 40 -1.36 23.84 2.48
C MET A 40 -1.37 23.33 1.05
N LYS A 41 -1.52 24.24 0.07
CA LYS A 41 -1.41 23.90 -1.35
C LYS A 41 -0.06 24.33 -1.90
N VAL A 42 0.66 23.40 -2.54
CA VAL A 42 2.00 23.61 -3.06
C VAL A 42 2.03 23.17 -4.53
N ASN A 43 2.37 24.08 -5.44
CA ASN A 43 2.41 23.79 -6.89
C ASN A 43 3.82 23.41 -7.38
N ALA A 44 4.85 23.62 -6.56
CA ALA A 44 6.22 23.24 -6.84
C ALA A 44 6.96 23.09 -5.50
N ALA A 45 7.44 21.89 -5.22
CA ALA A 45 8.15 21.58 -3.99
C ALA A 45 9.67 21.74 -4.22
N SER A 46 10.26 22.78 -3.65
CA SER A 46 11.69 23.10 -3.83
C SER A 46 12.53 22.89 -2.56
N ARG A 47 11.88 22.59 -1.44
CA ARG A 47 12.52 22.39 -0.14
C ARG A 47 11.74 21.35 0.67
N PRO A 48 12.40 20.65 1.61
CA PRO A 48 11.71 19.75 2.53
C PRO A 48 10.54 20.43 3.23
N MET A 49 9.46 19.69 3.42
CA MET A 49 8.20 20.18 4.00
C MET A 49 7.90 19.46 5.30
N ARG A 50 7.31 20.19 6.25
CA ARG A 50 6.84 19.62 7.51
C ARG A 50 5.40 20.05 7.75
N ILE A 51 4.54 19.09 8.04
CA ILE A 51 3.17 19.32 8.50
C ILE A 51 3.01 18.88 9.95
N GLY A 52 2.17 19.59 10.72
CA GLY A 52 1.85 19.27 12.11
C GLY A 52 0.56 18.45 12.24
N SER A 53 0.19 18.13 13.48
CA SER A 53 -1.10 17.49 13.77
C SER A 53 -2.27 18.32 13.23
N GLY A 54 -3.18 17.64 12.53
CA GLY A 54 -4.35 18.27 11.91
C GLY A 54 -4.02 19.17 10.71
N ASP A 55 -2.77 19.22 10.26
CA ASP A 55 -2.44 19.90 9.01
C ASP A 55 -2.55 18.90 7.83
N ALA A 56 -2.77 19.46 6.65
CA ALA A 56 -2.88 18.69 5.43
C ALA A 56 -2.10 19.37 4.29
N LEU A 57 -1.56 18.57 3.38
CA LEU A 57 -0.72 19.02 2.28
C LEU A 57 -1.26 18.53 0.95
N ASP A 58 -1.53 19.44 0.03
CA ASP A 58 -1.92 19.16 -1.37
C ASP A 58 -0.82 19.63 -2.32
N LEU A 59 -0.10 18.68 -2.92
CA LEU A 59 0.97 18.90 -3.87
C LEU A 59 0.46 18.74 -5.30
N ASP A 60 0.42 19.83 -6.05
CA ASP A 60 0.01 19.83 -7.46
C ASP A 60 1.18 19.56 -8.43
N CYS A 61 2.09 18.67 -8.05
CA CYS A 61 3.31 18.35 -8.81
C CYS A 61 3.88 16.99 -8.40
N ASP A 62 4.91 16.54 -9.12
CA ASP A 62 5.79 15.48 -8.63
C ASP A 62 6.50 15.95 -7.35
N CYS A 63 6.75 15.03 -6.44
CA CYS A 63 7.37 15.32 -5.14
C CYS A 63 8.74 14.67 -5.04
N ASP A 64 9.78 15.50 -5.14
CA ASP A 64 11.19 15.09 -5.06
C ASP A 64 11.88 15.63 -3.79
N VAL A 65 11.10 16.13 -2.82
CA VAL A 65 11.61 16.70 -1.57
C VAL A 65 10.92 16.07 -0.37
N VAL A 66 11.70 15.73 0.65
CA VAL A 66 11.23 14.99 1.82
C VAL A 66 10.04 15.68 2.50
N ILE A 67 9.03 14.88 2.85
CA ILE A 67 7.87 15.32 3.65
C ILE A 67 7.98 14.70 5.04
N SER A 68 7.88 15.55 6.07
CA SER A 68 7.82 15.12 7.47
C SER A 68 6.44 15.41 8.06
N ALA A 69 5.79 14.39 8.61
CA ALA A 69 4.49 14.49 9.27
C ALA A 69 4.54 13.78 10.65
N PRO A 70 5.31 14.28 11.63
CA PRO A 70 5.62 13.52 12.85
C PRO A 70 4.40 13.11 13.69
N GLU A 71 3.31 13.86 13.57
CA GLU A 71 2.06 13.63 14.29
C GLU A 71 0.95 13.04 13.39
N GLY A 72 1.30 12.72 12.14
CA GLY A 72 0.37 12.28 11.11
C GLY A 72 -0.16 13.44 10.27
N GLY A 73 -1.30 13.23 9.62
CA GLY A 73 -1.96 14.21 8.78
C GLY A 73 -2.42 13.63 7.44
N VAL A 74 -2.75 14.52 6.52
CA VAL A 74 -3.20 14.15 5.17
C VAL A 74 -2.20 14.69 4.14
N VAL A 75 -1.76 13.84 3.22
CA VAL A 75 -0.87 14.23 2.13
C VAL A 75 -1.44 13.76 0.81
N HIS A 76 -1.67 14.69 -0.11
CA HIS A 76 -2.11 14.45 -1.47
C HIS A 76 -0.97 14.82 -2.43
N VAL A 77 -0.55 13.90 -3.29
CA VAL A 77 0.48 14.10 -4.32
C VAL A 77 -0.14 13.90 -5.69
N ASN A 78 -0.38 15.00 -6.41
CA ASN A 78 -0.97 15.02 -7.76
C ASN A 78 0.07 14.75 -8.87
N GLY A 79 1.04 13.90 -8.56
CA GLY A 79 2.18 13.54 -9.42
C GLY A 79 2.83 12.25 -8.90
N ASN A 80 4.06 11.99 -9.33
CA ASN A 80 4.88 10.91 -8.79
C ASN A 80 5.48 11.29 -7.43
N LEU A 81 5.70 10.28 -6.59
CA LEU A 81 6.46 10.41 -5.35
C LEU A 81 7.88 9.88 -5.58
N GLY A 82 8.85 10.79 -5.66
CA GLY A 82 10.27 10.52 -5.86
C GLY A 82 11.14 10.69 -4.61
N CYS A 83 10.52 10.95 -3.45
CA CYS A 83 11.21 11.25 -2.20
C CYS A 83 10.63 10.49 -1.00
N ASP A 84 11.30 10.63 0.14
CA ASP A 84 10.83 10.04 1.39
C ASP A 84 9.66 10.81 2.02
N ILE A 85 8.72 10.06 2.59
CA ILE A 85 7.71 10.55 3.52
C ILE A 85 7.98 9.89 4.87
N VAL A 86 8.20 10.70 5.90
CA VAL A 86 8.41 10.22 7.26
C VAL A 86 7.29 10.74 8.15
N ALA A 87 6.44 9.83 8.62
CA ALA A 87 5.29 10.17 9.45
C ALA A 87 5.28 9.40 10.77
N GLY A 88 4.62 9.98 11.77
CA GLY A 88 4.14 9.25 12.95
C GLY A 88 2.61 9.33 13.01
N GLY A 89 1.99 8.80 14.06
CA GLY A 89 0.56 8.95 14.27
C GLY A 89 -0.30 8.30 13.17
N ARG A 90 -1.34 8.98 12.69
CA ARG A 90 -2.20 8.50 11.59
C ARG A 90 -1.89 9.28 10.31
N LEU A 91 -1.45 8.60 9.27
CA LEU A 91 -1.23 9.20 7.94
C LEU A 91 -2.29 8.70 6.93
N GLU A 92 -2.97 9.64 6.29
CA GLU A 92 -3.68 9.41 5.03
C GLU A 92 -2.84 9.96 3.87
N LEU A 93 -2.47 9.09 2.93
CA LEU A 93 -1.66 9.46 1.78
C LEU A 93 -2.34 9.03 0.48
N VAL A 94 -2.49 9.98 -0.45
CA VAL A 94 -3.05 9.75 -1.78
C VAL A 94 -2.01 10.17 -2.82
N VAL A 95 -1.50 9.23 -3.61
CA VAL A 95 -0.55 9.47 -4.70
C VAL A 95 -1.21 9.16 -6.04
N ARG A 96 -1.29 10.17 -6.92
CA ARG A 96 -1.87 10.01 -8.26
C ARG A 96 -0.94 9.32 -9.24
N GLY A 97 0.37 9.54 -9.10
CA GLY A 97 1.39 8.93 -9.93
C GLY A 97 1.91 7.62 -9.32
N ASN A 98 3.17 7.34 -9.64
CA ASN A 98 3.90 6.20 -9.11
C ASN A 98 4.65 6.58 -7.83
N VAL A 99 4.96 5.58 -7.02
CA VAL A 99 5.97 5.68 -5.94
C VAL A 99 7.28 5.12 -6.51
N LEU A 100 8.28 5.98 -6.73
CA LEU A 100 9.49 5.65 -7.48
C LEU A 100 10.53 4.88 -6.65
N GLU A 101 11.48 4.19 -7.30
CA GLU A 101 12.44 3.27 -6.66
C GLU A 101 13.21 3.86 -5.47
N ASN A 102 13.53 5.16 -5.51
CA ASN A 102 14.29 5.84 -4.46
C ASN A 102 13.43 6.48 -3.37
N SER A 103 12.12 6.24 -3.37
CA SER A 103 11.19 6.80 -2.40
C SER A 103 10.84 5.79 -1.31
N THR A 104 10.82 6.25 -0.05
CA THR A 104 10.36 5.46 1.09
C THR A 104 9.24 6.18 1.82
N ILE A 105 8.08 5.53 1.95
CA ILE A 105 7.00 5.97 2.84
C ILE A 105 7.16 5.22 4.15
N ARG A 106 7.70 5.88 5.19
CA ARG A 106 7.92 5.30 6.51
C ARG A 106 6.97 5.93 7.53
N VAL A 107 6.14 5.09 8.16
CA VAL A 107 5.14 5.52 9.14
C VAL A 107 5.28 4.76 10.44
N ASN A 108 5.57 5.49 11.52
CA ASN A 108 5.52 5.01 12.89
C ASN A 108 4.12 5.26 13.48
N GLY A 109 3.16 4.43 13.10
CA GLY A 109 1.75 4.58 13.43
C GLY A 109 0.83 3.98 12.37
N PHE A 110 -0.44 4.40 12.38
CA PHE A 110 -1.47 3.92 11.46
C PHE A 110 -1.29 4.51 10.06
N LEU A 111 -1.43 3.66 9.04
CA LEU A 111 -1.15 4.05 7.66
C LEU A 111 -2.30 3.70 6.72
N HIS A 112 -2.86 4.71 6.06
CA HIS A 112 -3.81 4.54 4.96
C HIS A 112 -3.22 5.14 3.69
N ILE A 113 -2.94 4.31 2.68
CA ILE A 113 -2.32 4.74 1.41
C ILE A 113 -3.19 4.33 0.24
N TYR A 114 -3.40 5.27 -0.69
CA TYR A 114 -3.83 4.97 -2.04
C TYR A 114 -2.77 5.45 -3.04
N VAL A 115 -2.34 4.56 -3.92
CA VAL A 115 -1.47 4.84 -5.07
C VAL A 115 -2.23 4.47 -6.34
N ARG A 116 -2.50 5.44 -7.19
CA ARG A 116 -3.15 5.19 -8.49
C ARG A 116 -2.19 4.52 -9.50
N GLY A 117 -0.91 4.86 -9.42
CA GLY A 117 0.13 4.25 -10.24
C GLY A 117 0.70 2.98 -9.62
N SER A 118 1.92 2.66 -10.03
CA SER A 118 2.69 1.51 -9.55
C SER A 118 3.56 1.87 -8.34
N LEU A 119 3.90 0.85 -7.56
CA LEU A 119 4.87 0.94 -6.46
C LEU A 119 6.19 0.29 -6.87
N TYR A 120 7.20 1.13 -7.09
CA TYR A 120 8.59 0.75 -7.32
C TYR A 120 9.48 0.98 -6.08
N GLY A 121 9.10 1.94 -5.23
CA GLY A 121 9.80 2.27 -3.99
C GLY A 121 9.43 1.39 -2.81
N GLN A 122 9.46 1.96 -1.61
CA GLN A 122 9.26 1.24 -0.35
C GLN A 122 8.13 1.81 0.49
N ILE A 123 7.37 0.93 1.14
CA ILE A 123 6.41 1.28 2.19
C ILE A 123 6.81 0.54 3.47
N GLU A 124 6.96 1.27 4.57
CA GLU A 124 7.24 0.72 5.89
C GLU A 124 6.23 1.23 6.90
N ALA A 125 5.41 0.31 7.43
CA ALA A 125 4.48 0.60 8.53
C ALA A 125 4.94 -0.10 9.81
N THR A 126 4.81 0.57 10.96
CA THR A 126 4.97 -0.09 12.26
C THR A 126 3.66 -0.65 12.78
N ASP A 127 2.56 0.07 12.60
CA ASP A 127 1.26 -0.30 13.15
C ASP A 127 0.32 -0.75 12.02
N SER A 128 -0.99 -0.83 12.30
CA SER A 128 -1.94 -1.33 11.32
C SER A 128 -1.98 -0.46 10.07
N SER A 129 -2.03 -1.12 8.91
CA SER A 129 -2.04 -0.45 7.62
C SER A 129 -3.11 -0.98 6.68
N LYS A 130 -3.64 -0.08 5.86
CA LYS A 130 -4.56 -0.40 4.77
C LYS A 130 -4.05 0.32 3.51
N ILE A 131 -3.66 -0.46 2.50
CA ILE A 131 -2.88 0.00 1.35
C ILE A 131 -3.58 -0.45 0.07
N TRP A 132 -3.75 0.49 -0.87
CA TRP A 132 -4.28 0.25 -2.21
C TRP A 132 -3.32 0.75 -3.26
N ILE A 133 -3.01 -0.10 -4.24
CA ILE A 133 -2.14 0.20 -5.36
C ILE A 133 -2.87 -0.25 -6.62
N ASP A 134 -3.28 0.69 -7.47
CA ASP A 134 -4.01 0.37 -8.70
C ASP A 134 -3.06 -0.10 -9.83
N GLY A 135 -1.76 0.16 -9.71
CA GLY A 135 -0.73 -0.31 -10.64
C GLY A 135 -0.05 -1.61 -10.20
N ASP A 136 1.11 -1.87 -10.80
CA ASP A 136 1.97 -3.01 -10.45
C ASP A 136 2.78 -2.72 -9.19
N VAL A 137 3.20 -3.78 -8.49
CA VAL A 137 4.12 -3.70 -7.36
C VAL A 137 5.38 -4.48 -7.69
N SER A 138 6.50 -3.78 -7.85
CA SER A 138 7.84 -4.37 -7.91
C SER A 138 8.76 -3.86 -6.79
N GLY A 139 8.29 -2.88 -6.01
CA GLY A 139 8.96 -2.36 -4.82
C GLY A 139 8.83 -3.27 -3.61
N HIS A 140 9.08 -2.70 -2.42
CA HIS A 140 9.10 -3.45 -1.16
C HIS A 140 8.06 -2.92 -0.16
N ILE A 141 7.36 -3.82 0.51
CA ILE A 141 6.40 -3.47 1.55
C ILE A 141 6.77 -4.19 2.84
N LYS A 142 7.04 -3.42 3.89
CA LYS A 142 7.21 -3.91 5.24
C LYS A 142 5.90 -3.75 6.01
N THR A 143 5.27 -4.88 6.32
CA THR A 143 3.96 -4.94 6.99
C THR A 143 4.05 -4.50 8.45
N GLY A 144 3.01 -3.83 8.94
CA GLY A 144 2.88 -3.44 10.35
C GLY A 144 1.94 -4.34 11.17
N ASP A 145 1.79 -4.01 12.45
CA ASP A 145 1.11 -4.82 13.49
C ASP A 145 -0.08 -4.07 14.13
N PRO A 146 -1.20 -4.70 14.50
CA PRO A 146 -1.54 -6.12 14.37
C PRO A 146 -1.90 -6.59 12.95
N SER A 147 -2.12 -5.69 11.98
CA SER A 147 -2.59 -6.10 10.67
C SER A 147 -2.18 -5.21 9.51
N THR A 148 -1.98 -5.82 8.34
CA THR A 148 -1.81 -5.13 7.06
C THR A 148 -2.83 -5.67 6.07
N ASN A 149 -3.61 -4.77 5.47
CA ASN A 149 -4.51 -5.05 4.36
C ASN A 149 -3.91 -4.42 3.10
N LEU A 150 -3.56 -5.25 2.12
CA LEU A 150 -2.90 -4.82 0.90
C LEU A 150 -3.71 -5.24 -0.32
N ASN A 151 -4.11 -4.27 -1.12
CA ASN A 151 -4.85 -4.47 -2.36
C ASN A 151 -4.00 -3.96 -3.54
N ILE A 152 -3.75 -4.83 -4.50
CA ILE A 152 -2.95 -4.57 -5.70
C ILE A 152 -3.82 -4.89 -6.90
N ALA A 153 -4.20 -3.89 -7.70
CA ALA A 153 -4.98 -4.15 -8.90
C ALA A 153 -4.11 -4.66 -10.07
N GLY A 154 -2.83 -4.29 -10.10
CA GLY A 154 -1.86 -4.79 -11.06
C GLY A 154 -1.22 -6.12 -10.66
N ASN A 155 -0.05 -6.37 -11.23
CA ASN A 155 0.76 -7.55 -10.96
C ASN A 155 1.65 -7.34 -9.73
N TYR A 156 1.97 -8.42 -9.05
CA TYR A 156 2.87 -8.46 -7.91
C TYR A 156 4.17 -9.19 -8.26
N PHE A 157 5.25 -8.43 -8.27
CA PHE A 157 6.64 -8.88 -8.48
C PHE A 157 7.58 -8.43 -7.35
N GLY A 158 7.07 -7.66 -6.40
CA GLY A 158 7.84 -7.04 -5.33
C GLY A 158 8.13 -7.98 -4.16
N GLY A 159 8.67 -7.37 -3.10
CA GLY A 159 8.91 -8.03 -1.83
C GLY A 159 7.89 -7.59 -0.76
N ILE A 160 7.42 -8.53 0.05
CA ILE A 160 6.73 -8.21 1.30
C ILE A 160 7.49 -8.89 2.43
N THR A 161 7.71 -8.16 3.52
CA THR A 161 8.36 -8.68 4.74
C THR A 161 7.64 -8.21 5.98
N SER A 162 7.83 -8.92 7.09
CA SER A 162 7.43 -8.46 8.42
C SER A 162 8.51 -7.61 9.09
N LYS A 163 8.09 -6.77 10.04
CA LYS A 163 9.00 -6.02 10.92
C LYS A 163 9.71 -6.92 11.93
N ASP A 164 8.96 -7.81 12.53
CA ASP A 164 9.41 -8.63 13.64
C ASP A 164 9.39 -10.10 13.24
N VAL A 165 10.10 -10.93 14.03
CA VAL A 165 10.07 -12.39 13.91
C VAL A 165 8.63 -12.91 13.99
N ASP A 166 7.75 -12.15 14.64
CA ASP A 166 6.32 -12.38 14.72
C ASP A 166 5.58 -11.48 13.78
N ALA A 167 5.28 -12.00 12.61
CA ALA A 167 4.46 -11.32 11.66
C ALA A 167 2.99 -11.34 12.12
N GLY A 168 2.36 -10.15 12.16
CA GLY A 168 0.94 -9.98 12.52
C GLY A 168 -0.02 -10.63 11.51
N MET A 169 -1.10 -9.96 11.16
CA MET A 169 -2.03 -10.45 10.14
C MET A 169 -1.76 -9.80 8.77
N LEU A 170 -1.79 -10.58 7.70
CA LEU A 170 -1.71 -10.11 6.32
C LEU A 170 -2.93 -10.56 5.52
N PHE A 171 -3.67 -9.59 5.00
CA PHE A 171 -4.76 -9.78 4.06
C PHE A 171 -4.34 -9.18 2.72
N LEU A 172 -4.23 -10.01 1.69
CA LEU A 172 -3.66 -9.64 0.40
C LEU A 172 -4.65 -9.90 -0.74
N CYS A 173 -5.00 -8.87 -1.49
CA CYS A 173 -5.74 -9.01 -2.74
C CYS A 173 -4.86 -8.58 -3.89
N ILE A 174 -4.65 -9.45 -4.88
CA ILE A 174 -3.92 -9.16 -6.11
C ILE A 174 -4.89 -9.45 -7.26
N GLU A 175 -5.34 -8.44 -7.99
CA GLU A 175 -6.23 -8.63 -9.14
C GLU A 175 -5.46 -9.07 -10.40
N GLY A 176 -4.18 -8.73 -10.50
CA GLY A 176 -3.30 -9.13 -11.59
C GLY A 176 -2.61 -10.48 -11.37
N PHE A 177 -1.37 -10.58 -11.86
CA PHE A 177 -0.55 -11.79 -11.74
C PHE A 177 0.29 -11.81 -10.47
N ALA A 178 0.35 -12.97 -9.80
CA ALA A 178 1.38 -13.29 -8.82
C ALA A 178 1.86 -14.73 -9.02
N SER A 179 3.17 -14.95 -8.95
CA SER A 179 3.72 -16.29 -9.09
C SER A 179 3.43 -17.15 -7.85
N ASP A 180 3.27 -18.45 -8.05
CA ASP A 180 3.13 -19.43 -6.96
C ASP A 180 4.36 -19.42 -6.03
N GLU A 181 5.57 -19.23 -6.58
CA GLU A 181 6.80 -19.07 -5.80
C GLU A 181 6.72 -17.86 -4.86
N SER A 182 6.24 -16.71 -5.36
CA SER A 182 6.02 -15.52 -4.53
C SER A 182 5.01 -15.80 -3.42
N MET A 183 3.90 -16.44 -3.73
CA MET A 183 2.85 -16.75 -2.74
C MET A 183 3.35 -17.73 -1.67
N CYS A 184 4.09 -18.76 -2.09
CA CYS A 184 4.76 -19.69 -1.18
C CYS A 184 5.77 -18.97 -0.28
N SER A 185 6.59 -18.07 -0.84
CA SER A 185 7.54 -17.28 -0.07
C SER A 185 6.83 -16.43 0.99
N LEU A 186 5.69 -15.81 0.67
CA LEU A 186 4.91 -15.06 1.66
C LEU A 186 4.37 -15.95 2.79
N ALA A 187 3.89 -17.14 2.45
CA ALA A 187 3.42 -18.10 3.43
C ALA A 187 4.52 -18.56 4.41
N THR A 188 5.79 -18.53 4.00
CA THR A 188 6.93 -18.87 4.87
C THR A 188 7.32 -17.78 5.87
N ILE A 189 6.80 -16.55 5.73
CA ILE A 189 7.10 -15.44 6.66
C ILE A 189 6.54 -15.73 8.07
N GLY A 190 5.49 -16.55 8.17
CA GLY A 190 4.93 -16.92 9.47
C GLY A 190 3.97 -15.88 10.04
N TYR A 191 3.18 -15.21 9.20
CA TYR A 191 2.06 -14.39 9.66
C TYR A 191 1.10 -15.21 10.53
N SER A 192 0.63 -14.64 11.64
CA SER A 192 -0.41 -15.25 12.48
C SER A 192 -1.64 -15.65 11.65
N VAL A 193 -2.04 -14.78 10.72
CA VAL A 193 -3.00 -15.04 9.66
C VAL A 193 -2.45 -14.50 8.34
N PHE A 194 -2.35 -15.35 7.34
CA PHE A 194 -2.11 -14.96 5.96
C PHE A 194 -3.28 -15.43 5.10
N THR A 195 -3.98 -14.49 4.48
CA THR A 195 -4.99 -14.80 3.48
C THR A 195 -4.72 -14.01 2.23
N ALA A 196 -4.81 -14.68 1.08
CA ALA A 196 -4.70 -13.98 -0.19
C ALA A 196 -5.72 -14.41 -1.25
N SER A 197 -6.03 -13.48 -2.15
CA SER A 197 -6.80 -13.70 -3.38
C SER A 197 -5.97 -13.24 -4.56
N VAL A 198 -5.73 -14.11 -5.54
CA VAL A 198 -4.84 -13.88 -6.67
C VAL A 198 -5.59 -14.04 -8.00
N GLY A 199 -5.69 -12.97 -8.77
CA GLY A 199 -6.44 -12.90 -10.02
C GLY A 199 -5.90 -13.81 -11.11
N SER A 200 -4.57 -13.96 -11.20
CA SER A 200 -3.93 -14.98 -12.02
C SER A 200 -2.58 -15.46 -11.48
N SER A 201 -2.23 -16.72 -11.73
CA SER A 201 -0.93 -17.29 -11.35
C SER A 201 -0.41 -18.29 -12.39
N ASN A 202 0.84 -18.75 -12.25
CA ASN A 202 1.43 -19.81 -13.07
C ASN A 202 1.01 -21.23 -12.64
N VAL A 203 0.11 -21.35 -11.66
CA VAL A 203 -0.54 -22.60 -11.23
C VAL A 203 -2.03 -22.58 -11.57
N GLU A 204 -2.66 -23.74 -11.51
CA GLU A 204 -4.10 -23.90 -11.79
C GLU A 204 -4.99 -23.03 -10.88
N PRO A 205 -6.23 -22.71 -11.29
CA PRO A 205 -7.19 -22.10 -10.39
C PRO A 205 -7.51 -23.06 -9.23
N GLY A 206 -7.62 -22.54 -8.02
CA GLY A 206 -7.88 -23.38 -6.86
C GLY A 206 -7.67 -22.69 -5.52
N PHE A 207 -7.94 -23.43 -4.46
CA PHE A 207 -7.68 -23.04 -3.09
C PHE A 207 -6.42 -23.74 -2.59
N TYR A 208 -5.47 -22.95 -2.13
CA TYR A 208 -4.13 -23.35 -1.71
C TYR A 208 -3.96 -23.06 -0.23
N PRO A 209 -4.37 -23.99 0.66
CA PRO A 209 -3.98 -23.91 2.05
C PRO A 209 -2.50 -24.28 2.16
N ASN A 210 -1.77 -23.66 3.09
CA ASN A 210 -0.56 -24.26 3.59
C ASN A 210 -0.98 -25.62 4.18
N GLY A 211 -0.33 -26.72 3.76
CA GLY A 211 -0.80 -28.09 4.03
C GLY A 211 -0.98 -28.41 5.52
N SER A 212 -1.25 -29.68 5.87
CA SER A 212 -1.53 -30.13 7.26
C SER A 212 -0.45 -29.82 8.31
N ILE A 213 0.66 -29.20 7.92
CA ILE A 213 1.72 -28.69 8.80
C ILE A 213 1.53 -27.17 8.85
N ALA A 214 0.65 -26.71 9.74
CA ALA A 214 0.62 -25.30 10.10
C ALA A 214 2.04 -24.85 10.49
N CYS A 215 2.54 -23.77 9.90
CA CYS A 215 3.84 -23.23 10.29
C CYS A 215 3.72 -22.81 11.76
N GLN A 216 4.43 -23.51 12.66
CA GLN A 216 4.50 -23.12 14.06
C GLN A 216 5.40 -21.89 14.15
N THR A 217 4.79 -20.78 14.53
CA THR A 217 5.48 -19.56 14.97
C THR A 217 5.76 -19.69 16.46
N GLN A 218 6.63 -18.82 17.00
CA GLN A 218 6.94 -18.81 18.43
C GLN A 218 5.73 -18.49 19.34
N PHE A 219 4.58 -18.04 18.79
CA PHE A 219 3.34 -17.78 19.53
C PHE A 219 2.14 -18.67 19.15
N GLY A 220 2.34 -19.66 18.26
CA GLY A 220 1.29 -20.62 17.90
C GLY A 220 1.24 -20.96 16.41
N TYR A 221 0.06 -21.31 15.94
CA TYR A 221 -0.15 -21.76 14.56
C TYR A 221 -0.33 -20.57 13.61
N SER A 222 0.49 -20.50 12.56
CA SER A 222 0.19 -19.68 11.38
C SER A 222 -0.93 -20.33 10.57
N SER A 223 -1.96 -19.55 10.25
CA SER A 223 -3.00 -19.95 9.29
C SER A 223 -2.75 -19.24 7.97
N SER A 224 -2.20 -19.95 7.00
CA SER A 224 -1.85 -19.42 5.67
C SER A 224 -2.70 -20.08 4.60
N ARG A 225 -3.38 -19.28 3.79
CA ARG A 225 -4.20 -19.75 2.65
C ARG A 225 -4.28 -18.72 1.54
N TRP A 226 -4.34 -19.17 0.30
CA TRP A 226 -4.68 -18.29 -0.82
C TRP A 226 -5.58 -18.97 -1.84
N CYS A 227 -6.25 -18.17 -2.67
CA CYS A 227 -6.95 -18.66 -3.84
C CYS A 227 -6.38 -18.08 -5.12
N VAL A 228 -6.38 -18.88 -6.18
CA VAL A 228 -6.02 -18.47 -7.54
C VAL A 228 -7.27 -18.56 -8.41
N HIS A 229 -7.60 -17.47 -9.11
CA HIS A 229 -8.81 -17.39 -9.93
C HIS A 229 -8.60 -17.91 -11.36
N ARG A 230 -7.41 -17.68 -11.94
CA ARG A 230 -7.08 -18.04 -13.33
C ARG A 230 -5.63 -18.50 -13.45
N GLN A 231 -5.36 -19.48 -14.31
CA GLN A 231 -4.00 -19.82 -14.71
C GLN A 231 -3.54 -18.93 -15.86
N ASN A 232 -2.30 -18.46 -15.79
CA ASN A 232 -1.62 -17.70 -16.84
C ASN A 232 -0.19 -18.21 -17.01
N ASN A 233 0.00 -19.08 -18.00
CA ASN A 233 1.30 -19.69 -18.31
C ASN A 233 2.28 -18.74 -19.04
N ARG A 234 1.89 -17.48 -19.31
CA ARG A 234 2.74 -16.51 -20.02
C ARG A 234 3.76 -15.80 -19.13
N GLY A 235 3.73 -16.02 -17.82
CA GLY A 235 4.69 -15.41 -16.87
C GLY A 235 6.14 -15.91 -17.01
N THR A 236 6.37 -17.04 -17.70
CA THR A 236 7.70 -17.64 -17.88
C THR A 236 8.44 -17.17 -19.14
N ASP A 237 7.81 -16.43 -20.05
CA ASP A 237 8.35 -16.17 -21.40
C ASP A 237 9.25 -14.93 -21.55
N GLN A 238 9.60 -14.20 -20.47
CA GLN A 238 10.48 -13.02 -20.57
C GLN A 238 11.99 -13.31 -20.52
N ARG A 239 12.44 -14.57 -20.39
CA ARG A 239 13.89 -14.92 -20.45
C ARG A 239 14.41 -15.18 -21.87
N GLY A 240 13.70 -14.72 -22.91
CA GLY A 240 13.94 -15.17 -24.28
C GLY A 240 14.08 -14.09 -25.35
N ARG A 241 14.54 -12.87 -25.04
CA ARG A 241 15.03 -11.93 -26.08
C ARG A 241 16.24 -11.15 -25.56
N ARG A 242 17.43 -11.73 -25.77
CA ARG A 242 18.68 -10.99 -25.96
C ARG A 242 18.91 -10.82 -27.45
#